data_AF-A0A838SLT4-F1
#
_entry.id   AF-A0A838SLT4-F1
#
_cell.length_a   1.000
_cell.length_b   1.000
_cell.length_c   1.000
_cell.angle_alpha   90.00
_cell.angle_beta   90.00
_cell.angle_gamma   90.00
#
_symmetry.space_group_name_H-M   'P 1'
#
loop_
_entity.id
_entity.type
_entity.pdbx_description
1 polymer ?
#
loop_
_entity_poly.entity_id
_entity_poly.type
_entity_poly.pdbx_seq_one_letter_code
_entity_poly.pdbx_strand_id
1 'polypeptide(L)'
;MLAEGHLLIEDVPGVGKTMLAKALARSVDGSVRRVQFTPDLLPSDITGVSVYNQERREFEFKPGAVFANIVVGDEINRASPKTQSALLECMEERQVTVDGITYGLEAPFMVIATQNPVEMEGTYPLPEAQRDRFMARVSMGYPDPAAELDMLDVHGGAPALDDLEPVADAREIAKLVEAVRTVHVADEVRRYAIALTTATRTSTELRLGASPRATLHLVRAARAAAALDDRDHVLPDDLQALAVPVLAHRLLPTGETQLGRRTTEQVVTDLVAKVPLPDSLDGRGRG
;
A
#
# COMPACT_ATOMS: atom_id res chain seq x y z
N MET A 1 -4.66 -4.47 4.09
CA MET A 1 -6.14 -4.52 4.05
C MET A 1 -6.79 -3.96 5.31
N LEU A 2 -6.48 -4.46 6.52
CA LEU A 2 -7.11 -3.99 7.77
C LEU A 2 -6.86 -2.52 8.12
N ALA A 3 -5.70 -1.97 7.75
CA ALA A 3 -5.41 -0.54 7.86
C ALA A 3 -6.08 0.32 6.76
N GLU A 4 -6.80 -0.33 5.84
CA GLU A 4 -7.39 0.26 4.62
C GLU A 4 -6.39 1.02 3.73
N GLY A 5 -5.15 0.57 3.74
CA GLY A 5 -4.08 1.09 2.89
C GLY A 5 -3.87 0.29 1.62
N HIS A 6 -3.33 0.97 0.61
CA HIS A 6 -2.87 0.39 -0.64
C HIS A 6 -1.39 0.04 -0.56
N LEU A 7 -0.99 -1.00 -1.28
CA LEU A 7 0.36 -1.57 -1.25
C LEU A 7 1.06 -1.34 -2.59
N LEU A 8 2.30 -0.87 -2.52
CA LEU A 8 3.22 -0.82 -3.66
C LEU A 8 4.31 -1.88 -3.47
N ILE A 9 4.48 -2.76 -4.46
CA ILE A 9 5.50 -3.81 -4.44
C ILE A 9 6.57 -3.46 -5.48
N GLU A 10 7.78 -3.14 -5.01
CA GLU A 10 8.94 -2.82 -5.84
C GLU A 10 9.92 -4.00 -5.79
N ASP A 11 10.26 -4.59 -6.94
CA ASP A 11 11.27 -5.65 -6.96
C ASP A 11 11.77 -5.98 -8.38
N VAL A 12 12.73 -6.88 -8.48
CA VAL A 12 13.16 -7.48 -9.76
C VAL A 12 12.14 -8.49 -10.30
N PRO A 13 12.16 -8.80 -11.61
CA PRO A 13 11.33 -9.86 -12.19
C PRO A 13 11.60 -11.24 -11.57
N GLY A 14 10.57 -12.09 -11.52
CA GLY A 14 10.73 -13.51 -11.15
C GLY A 14 10.60 -13.87 -9.67
N VAL A 15 10.52 -12.89 -8.76
CA VAL A 15 10.46 -13.14 -7.29
C VAL A 15 9.05 -13.36 -6.73
N GLY A 16 8.08 -13.80 -7.55
CA GLY A 16 6.76 -14.21 -7.04
C GLY A 16 5.80 -13.07 -6.63
N LYS A 17 6.04 -11.80 -6.98
CA LYS A 17 5.15 -10.66 -6.62
C LYS A 17 3.70 -10.84 -7.00
N THR A 18 3.47 -11.27 -8.24
CA THR A 18 2.14 -11.57 -8.74
C THR A 18 1.53 -12.78 -8.02
N MET A 19 2.35 -13.73 -7.56
CA MET A 19 1.90 -14.86 -6.76
C MET A 19 1.40 -14.40 -5.38
N LEU A 20 2.16 -13.56 -4.67
CA LEU A 20 1.75 -12.98 -3.39
C LEU A 20 0.44 -12.21 -3.50
N ALA A 21 0.33 -11.34 -4.51
CA ALA A 21 -0.89 -10.56 -4.74
C ALA A 21 -2.09 -11.47 -5.05
N LYS A 22 -1.90 -12.53 -5.84
CA LYS A 22 -2.95 -13.53 -6.14
C LYS A 22 -3.35 -14.37 -4.94
N ALA A 23 -2.39 -14.82 -4.15
CA ALA A 23 -2.63 -15.61 -2.95
C ALA A 23 -3.46 -14.80 -1.95
N LEU A 24 -3.04 -13.57 -1.65
CA LEU A 24 -3.80 -12.66 -0.78
C LEU A 24 -5.23 -12.41 -1.31
N ALA A 25 -5.37 -12.26 -2.62
CA ALA A 25 -6.66 -12.03 -3.23
C ALA A 25 -7.59 -13.26 -3.18
N ARG A 26 -7.04 -14.48 -3.23
CA ARG A 26 -7.80 -15.73 -3.08
C ARG A 26 -8.09 -16.10 -1.62
N SER A 27 -7.26 -15.67 -0.68
CA SER A 27 -7.50 -15.88 0.75
C SER A 27 -8.70 -15.09 1.30
N VAL A 28 -9.25 -14.15 0.53
CA VAL A 28 -10.46 -13.40 0.89
C VAL A 28 -11.57 -13.72 -0.09
N ASP A 29 -12.74 -14.12 0.42
CA ASP A 29 -13.94 -14.29 -0.39
C ASP A 29 -14.52 -12.91 -0.72
N GLY A 30 -13.99 -12.34 -1.81
CA GLY A 30 -14.33 -11.03 -2.32
C GLY A 30 -14.03 -10.93 -3.82
N SER A 31 -14.53 -9.87 -4.45
CA SER A 31 -14.27 -9.63 -5.86
C SER A 31 -12.82 -9.22 -6.10
N VAL A 32 -12.18 -9.86 -7.08
CA VAL A 32 -10.79 -9.61 -7.45
C VAL A 32 -10.72 -9.23 -8.92
N ARG A 33 -10.01 -8.14 -9.24
CA ARG A 33 -9.69 -7.78 -10.62
C ARG A 33 -8.19 -7.61 -10.78
N ARG A 34 -7.65 -8.20 -11.84
CA ARG A 34 -6.25 -8.05 -12.24
C ARG A 34 -6.16 -7.14 -13.45
N VAL A 35 -5.22 -6.20 -13.42
CA VAL A 35 -4.92 -5.28 -14.50
C VAL A 35 -3.43 -5.38 -14.80
N GLN A 36 -3.10 -5.68 -16.05
CA GLN A 36 -1.76 -5.49 -16.55
C GLN A 36 -1.65 -4.07 -17.09
N PHE A 37 -0.75 -3.27 -16.52
CA PHE A 37 -0.54 -1.91 -17.00
C PHE A 37 0.33 -1.98 -18.26
N THR A 38 -0.20 -1.42 -19.35
CA THR A 38 0.45 -1.35 -20.65
C THR A 38 0.35 0.09 -21.20
N PRO A 39 1.20 0.48 -22.16
CA PRO A 39 1.19 1.85 -22.70
C PRO A 39 -0.14 2.25 -23.37
N ASP A 40 -0.90 1.28 -23.86
CA ASP A 40 -2.19 1.44 -24.53
C ASP A 40 -3.40 1.42 -23.58
N LEU A 41 -3.20 1.07 -22.30
CA LEU A 41 -4.26 1.01 -21.30
C LEU A 41 -4.88 2.40 -21.08
N LEU A 42 -6.20 2.50 -21.24
CA LEU A 42 -6.92 3.76 -21.13
C LEU A 42 -7.40 4.00 -19.69
N PRO A 43 -7.57 5.28 -19.28
CA PRO A 43 -8.22 5.60 -18.01
C PRO A 43 -9.60 4.94 -17.84
N SER A 44 -10.37 4.83 -18.92
CA SER A 44 -11.70 4.19 -18.92
C SER A 44 -11.65 2.69 -18.63
N ASP A 45 -10.54 2.01 -18.89
CA ASP A 45 -10.40 0.59 -18.52
C ASP A 45 -10.28 0.44 -17.00
N ILE A 46 -9.76 1.47 -16.33
CA ILE A 46 -9.65 1.56 -14.87
C ILE A 46 -10.98 2.00 -14.27
N THR A 47 -11.52 3.15 -14.71
CA THR A 47 -12.69 3.82 -14.12
C THR A 47 -14.03 3.28 -14.63
N GLY A 48 -14.06 2.66 -15.80
CA GLY A 48 -15.28 2.30 -16.50
C GLY A 48 -15.72 3.37 -17.48
N VAL A 49 -16.76 3.03 -18.24
CA VAL A 49 -17.31 3.83 -19.34
C VAL A 49 -18.81 3.65 -19.45
N SER A 50 -19.50 4.67 -19.94
CA SER A 50 -20.92 4.59 -20.27
C SER A 50 -21.08 4.16 -21.72
N VAL A 51 -21.79 3.06 -21.96
CA VAL A 51 -22.02 2.50 -23.30
C VAL A 51 -23.49 2.59 -23.62
N TYR A 52 -23.82 3.11 -24.80
CA TYR A 52 -25.22 3.17 -25.26
C TYR A 52 -25.74 1.77 -25.61
N ASN A 53 -26.73 1.29 -24.87
CA ASN A 53 -27.41 0.03 -25.12
C ASN A 53 -28.53 0.25 -26.14
N GLN A 54 -28.35 -0.25 -27.37
CA GLN A 54 -29.29 0.00 -28.48
C GLN A 54 -30.68 -0.61 -28.27
N GLU A 55 -30.77 -1.75 -27.58
CA GLU A 55 -32.04 -2.43 -27.30
C GLU A 55 -32.87 -1.63 -26.29
N ARG A 56 -32.22 -1.18 -25.23
CA ARG A 56 -32.86 -0.42 -24.14
C ARG A 56 -32.95 1.09 -24.41
N ARG A 57 -32.23 1.58 -25.42
CA ARG A 57 -32.09 3.01 -25.77
C ARG A 57 -31.66 3.88 -24.59
N GLU A 58 -30.82 3.32 -23.73
CA GLU A 58 -30.28 3.98 -22.54
C GLU A 58 -28.76 3.83 -22.50
N PHE A 59 -28.11 4.74 -21.79
CA PHE A 59 -26.69 4.63 -21.46
C PHE A 59 -26.53 3.70 -20.26
N GLU A 60 -25.75 2.64 -20.43
CA GLU A 60 -25.45 1.64 -19.39
C GLU A 60 -23.99 1.78 -18.97
N PHE A 61 -23.77 1.94 -17.66
CA PHE A 61 -22.43 1.99 -17.11
C PHE A 61 -21.78 0.59 -17.12
N LYS A 62 -20.61 0.49 -17.72
CA LYS A 62 -19.75 -0.68 -17.67
C LYS A 62 -18.61 -0.43 -16.66
N PRO A 63 -18.61 -1.12 -15.51
CA PRO A 63 -17.64 -0.87 -14.45
C PRO A 63 -16.23 -1.28 -14.86
N GLY A 64 -15.28 -0.36 -14.69
CA GLY A 64 -13.86 -0.58 -14.94
C GLY A 64 -13.18 -1.43 -13.88
N ALA A 65 -11.87 -1.62 -14.01
CA ALA A 65 -11.11 -2.51 -13.16
C ALA A 65 -11.12 -2.19 -11.66
N VAL A 66 -11.39 -0.95 -11.26
CA VAL A 66 -11.41 -0.58 -9.84
C VAL A 66 -12.65 -1.06 -9.08
N PHE A 67 -13.68 -1.53 -9.78
CA PHE A 67 -14.89 -2.09 -9.16
C PHE A 67 -14.66 -3.55 -8.75
N ALA A 68 -13.83 -3.71 -7.72
CA ALA A 68 -13.53 -4.98 -7.06
C ALA A 68 -13.05 -4.70 -5.62
N ASN A 69 -13.13 -5.68 -4.72
CA ASN A 69 -12.59 -5.54 -3.37
C ASN A 69 -11.06 -5.48 -3.38
N ILE A 70 -10.43 -6.28 -4.24
CA ILE A 70 -8.97 -6.32 -4.41
C ILE A 70 -8.62 -6.11 -5.88
N VAL A 71 -7.79 -5.10 -6.14
CA VAL A 71 -7.28 -4.77 -7.47
C VAL A 71 -5.79 -5.04 -7.51
N VAL A 72 -5.35 -5.99 -8.33
CA VAL A 72 -3.95 -6.29 -8.55
C VAL A 72 -3.50 -5.63 -9.85
N GLY A 73 -2.69 -4.58 -9.73
CA GLY A 73 -2.13 -3.83 -10.86
C GLY A 73 -0.67 -4.21 -11.10
N ASP A 74 -0.40 -4.97 -12.15
CA ASP A 74 0.97 -5.35 -12.52
C ASP A 74 1.62 -4.25 -13.36
N GLU A 75 2.87 -3.88 -13.01
CA GLU A 75 3.73 -2.95 -13.76
C GLU A 75 3.13 -1.55 -13.96
N ILE A 76 2.63 -0.94 -12.89
CA ILE A 76 1.94 0.38 -12.92
C ILE A 76 2.75 1.48 -13.64
N ASN A 77 4.08 1.39 -13.63
CA ASN A 77 4.98 2.29 -14.33
C ASN A 77 4.94 2.16 -15.86
N ARG A 78 4.27 1.17 -16.46
CA ARG A 78 4.16 1.04 -17.93
C ARG A 78 2.99 1.81 -18.55
N ALA A 79 1.99 2.20 -17.75
CA ALA A 79 0.86 2.97 -18.29
C ALA A 79 1.14 4.47 -18.31
N SER A 80 0.37 5.18 -19.14
CA SER A 80 0.45 6.63 -19.24
C SER A 80 0.19 7.32 -17.89
N PRO A 81 0.75 8.52 -17.65
CA PRO A 81 0.47 9.29 -16.44
C PRO A 81 -1.03 9.56 -16.19
N LYS A 82 -1.84 9.62 -17.25
CA LYS A 82 -3.30 9.80 -17.15
C LYS A 82 -3.97 8.55 -16.57
N THR A 83 -3.57 7.36 -17.03
CA THR A 83 -4.09 6.08 -16.56
C THR A 83 -3.65 5.81 -15.12
N GLN A 84 -2.40 6.13 -14.77
CA GLN A 84 -1.91 6.10 -13.39
C GLN A 84 -2.74 7.01 -12.49
N SER A 85 -2.98 8.26 -12.92
CA SER A 85 -3.76 9.24 -12.17
C SER A 85 -5.19 8.76 -11.92
N ALA A 86 -5.84 8.13 -12.92
CA ALA A 86 -7.19 7.58 -12.78
C ALA A 86 -7.27 6.52 -11.67
N LEU A 87 -6.32 5.57 -11.62
CA LEU A 87 -6.26 4.58 -10.54
C LEU A 87 -6.04 5.25 -9.17
N LEU A 88 -5.12 6.20 -9.10
CA LEU A 88 -4.74 6.88 -7.86
C LEU A 88 -5.84 7.79 -7.31
N GLU A 89 -6.66 8.37 -8.18
CA GLU A 89 -7.87 9.10 -7.80
C GLU A 89 -8.91 8.16 -7.19
N CYS A 90 -9.13 6.99 -7.81
CA CYS A 90 -10.01 5.96 -7.24
C CYS A 90 -9.55 5.49 -5.86
N MET A 91 -8.24 5.36 -5.65
CA MET A 91 -7.63 5.03 -4.36
C MET A 91 -7.92 6.07 -3.28
N GLU A 92 -7.82 7.36 -3.62
CA GLU A 92 -8.02 8.44 -2.66
C GLU A 92 -9.50 8.67 -2.36
N GLU A 93 -10.32 8.79 -3.41
CA GLU A 93 -11.72 9.20 -3.31
C GLU A 93 -12.68 8.03 -3.02
N ARG A 94 -12.24 6.79 -3.27
CA ARG A 94 -13.04 5.55 -3.13
C ARG A 94 -14.36 5.59 -3.91
N GLN A 95 -14.37 6.35 -4.99
CA GLN A 95 -15.50 6.49 -5.90
C GLN A 95 -14.98 6.84 -7.29
N VAL A 96 -15.84 6.67 -8.29
CA VAL A 96 -15.57 7.05 -9.67
C VAL A 96 -16.74 7.89 -10.18
N THR A 97 -16.45 8.99 -10.86
CA THR A 97 -17.47 9.79 -11.55
C THR A 97 -17.34 9.63 -13.06
N VAL A 98 -18.39 9.15 -13.71
CA VAL A 98 -18.49 9.03 -15.18
C VAL A 98 -19.79 9.68 -15.63
N ASP A 99 -19.70 10.57 -16.60
CA ASP A 99 -20.84 11.32 -17.18
C ASP A 99 -21.73 12.01 -16.13
N GLY A 100 -21.11 12.54 -15.07
CA GLY A 100 -21.80 13.24 -13.98
C GLY A 100 -22.49 12.33 -12.95
N ILE A 101 -22.39 11.00 -13.10
CA ILE A 101 -22.88 10.02 -12.12
C ILE A 101 -21.70 9.47 -11.33
N THR A 102 -21.80 9.54 -10.00
CA THR A 102 -20.79 9.03 -9.08
C THR A 102 -21.16 7.63 -8.57
N TYR A 103 -20.20 6.71 -8.68
CA TYR A 103 -20.31 5.31 -8.26
C TYR A 103 -19.31 5.05 -7.13
N GLY A 104 -19.79 4.63 -5.96
CA GLY A 104 -18.92 4.26 -4.84
C GLY A 104 -18.23 2.92 -5.08
N LEU A 105 -16.99 2.79 -4.62
CA LEU A 105 -16.27 1.52 -4.63
C LEU A 105 -16.66 0.66 -3.43
N GLU A 106 -16.79 -0.65 -3.66
CA GLU A 106 -17.22 -1.58 -2.62
C GLU A 106 -16.14 -1.74 -1.54
N ALA A 107 -16.53 -1.61 -0.27
CA ALA A 107 -15.63 -1.83 0.86
C ALA A 107 -15.62 -3.32 1.25
N PRO A 108 -14.46 -3.89 1.61
CA PRO A 108 -13.13 -3.30 1.60
C PRO A 108 -12.60 -3.11 0.16
N PHE A 109 -11.83 -2.03 -0.05
CA PHE A 109 -11.20 -1.71 -1.33
C PHE A 109 -9.67 -1.59 -1.16
N MET A 110 -8.91 -2.47 -1.80
CA MET A 110 -7.44 -2.46 -1.73
C MET A 110 -6.80 -2.63 -3.11
N VAL A 111 -6.00 -1.65 -3.51
CA VAL A 111 -5.07 -1.75 -4.64
C VAL A 111 -3.72 -2.30 -4.17
N ILE A 112 -3.23 -3.31 -4.89
CA ILE A 112 -1.87 -3.84 -4.81
C ILE A 112 -1.22 -3.58 -6.17
N ALA A 113 -0.32 -2.60 -6.23
CA ALA A 113 0.39 -2.24 -7.44
C ALA A 113 1.81 -2.81 -7.41
N THR A 114 2.29 -3.36 -8.52
CA THR A 114 3.68 -3.78 -8.68
C THR A 114 4.39 -2.85 -9.66
N GLN A 115 5.68 -2.62 -9.45
CA GLN A 115 6.55 -1.98 -10.44
C GLN A 115 7.93 -2.62 -10.47
N ASN A 116 8.57 -2.59 -11.63
CA ASN A 116 9.94 -3.03 -11.83
C ASN A 116 10.84 -1.78 -11.95
N PRO A 117 11.79 -1.55 -11.02
CA PRO A 117 12.66 -0.38 -11.05
C PRO A 117 13.77 -0.47 -12.11
N VAL A 118 14.02 -1.65 -12.69
CA VAL A 118 15.13 -1.89 -13.63
C VAL A 118 14.77 -1.53 -15.08
N GLU A 119 13.49 -1.68 -15.45
CA GLU A 119 12.99 -1.38 -16.79
C GLU A 119 12.69 0.12 -16.94
N MET A 120 13.68 0.85 -17.46
CA MET A 120 13.60 2.30 -17.66
C MET A 120 13.10 2.69 -19.06
N GLU A 121 13.11 1.77 -20.02
CA GLU A 121 12.72 2.06 -21.40
C GLU A 121 11.21 1.90 -21.58
N GLY A 122 10.53 2.97 -21.99
CA GLY A 122 9.07 2.97 -22.19
C GLY A 122 8.25 2.97 -20.90
N THR A 123 8.85 3.34 -19.76
CA THR A 123 8.14 3.46 -18.47
C THR A 123 8.01 4.91 -18.00
N TYR A 124 6.95 5.17 -17.25
CA TYR A 124 6.61 6.42 -16.60
C TYR A 124 6.69 6.21 -15.08
N PRO A 125 7.76 6.68 -14.41
CA PRO A 125 7.90 6.52 -12.96
C PRO A 125 6.80 7.28 -12.24
N LEU A 126 6.28 6.70 -11.15
CA LEU A 126 5.31 7.38 -10.30
C LEU A 126 5.96 8.61 -9.64
N PRO A 127 5.42 9.82 -9.85
CA PRO A 127 5.82 11.02 -9.09
C PRO A 127 5.67 10.81 -7.59
N GLU A 128 6.42 11.57 -6.78
CA GLU A 128 6.39 11.47 -5.32
C GLU A 128 4.99 11.69 -4.75
N ALA A 129 4.24 12.66 -5.28
CA ALA A 129 2.86 12.94 -4.89
C ALA A 129 1.91 11.74 -5.16
N GLN A 130 2.25 10.90 -6.13
CA GLN A 130 1.50 9.69 -6.45
C GLN A 130 1.91 8.53 -5.53
N ARG A 131 3.21 8.33 -5.29
CA ARG A 131 3.74 7.33 -4.35
C ARG A 131 3.21 7.53 -2.93
N ASP A 132 3.01 8.79 -2.52
CA ASP A 132 2.50 9.14 -1.18
C ASP A 132 1.10 8.56 -0.88
N ARG A 133 0.30 8.27 -1.93
CA ARG A 133 -1.03 7.63 -1.79
C ARG A 133 -0.95 6.15 -1.42
N PHE A 134 0.18 5.50 -1.65
CA PHE A 134 0.40 4.15 -1.13
C PHE A 134 0.77 4.20 0.35
N MET A 135 0.13 3.33 1.14
CA MET A 135 0.38 3.23 2.57
C MET A 135 1.77 2.71 2.84
N ALA A 136 2.10 1.58 2.23
CA ALA A 136 3.38 0.93 2.38
C ALA A 136 3.98 0.58 1.03
N ARG A 137 5.31 0.56 1.01
CA ARG A 137 6.08 -0.03 -0.06
C ARG A 137 6.93 -1.16 0.48
N VAL A 138 6.77 -2.34 -0.11
CA VAL A 138 7.51 -3.56 0.27
C VAL A 138 8.36 -4.03 -0.91
N SER A 139 9.50 -4.63 -0.58
CA SER A 139 10.35 -5.39 -1.49
C SER A 139 10.53 -6.78 -0.89
N MET A 140 10.44 -7.82 -1.71
CA MET A 140 10.64 -9.21 -1.27
C MET A 140 12.10 -9.64 -1.37
N GLY A 141 12.86 -9.09 -2.32
CA GLY A 141 14.19 -9.57 -2.66
C GLY A 141 14.16 -10.98 -3.24
N TYR A 142 15.34 -11.55 -3.45
CA TYR A 142 15.44 -12.97 -3.77
C TYR A 142 15.14 -13.82 -2.53
N PRO A 143 14.44 -14.96 -2.67
CA PRO A 143 14.29 -15.90 -1.57
C PRO A 143 15.67 -16.32 -1.05
N ASP A 144 15.75 -16.60 0.24
CA ASP A 144 16.96 -17.23 0.77
C ASP A 144 17.13 -18.65 0.20
N PRO A 145 18.33 -19.25 0.26
CA PRO A 145 18.56 -20.56 -0.34
C PRO A 145 17.66 -21.68 0.19
N ALA A 146 17.12 -21.58 1.41
CA ALA A 146 16.22 -22.58 1.96
C ALA A 146 14.81 -22.42 1.35
N ALA A 147 14.30 -21.19 1.30
CA ALA A 147 13.03 -20.90 0.61
C ALA A 147 13.11 -21.21 -0.89
N GLU A 148 14.26 -20.97 -1.53
CA GLU A 148 14.48 -21.31 -2.93
C GLU A 148 14.51 -22.84 -3.15
N LEU A 149 15.08 -23.60 -2.21
CA LEU A 149 15.03 -25.06 -2.21
C LEU A 149 13.60 -25.59 -2.06
N ASP A 150 12.83 -25.05 -1.11
CA ASP A 150 11.41 -25.41 -0.93
C ASP A 150 10.59 -25.10 -2.19
N MET A 151 10.90 -24.01 -2.89
CA MET A 151 10.25 -23.66 -4.17
C MET A 151 10.53 -24.69 -5.27
N LEU A 152 11.72 -25.32 -5.28
CA LEU A 152 12.05 -26.38 -6.23
C LEU A 152 11.25 -27.65 -5.95
N ASP A 153 11.01 -27.97 -4.69
CA ASP A 153 10.21 -29.14 -4.27
C ASP A 153 8.71 -28.95 -4.60
N VAL A 154 8.20 -27.71 -4.46
CA VAL A 154 6.79 -27.36 -4.76
C VAL A 154 6.51 -27.27 -6.27
N HIS A 155 7.48 -26.87 -7.10
CA HIS A 155 7.31 -26.79 -8.57
C HIS A 155 7.10 -28.15 -9.26
N GLY A 156 7.23 -29.28 -8.54
CA GLY A 156 6.90 -30.62 -9.03
C GLY A 156 5.44 -31.05 -8.82
N GLY A 157 4.62 -30.28 -8.09
CA GLY A 157 3.23 -30.59 -7.73
C GLY A 157 2.18 -29.66 -8.34
N ALA A 158 0.89 -29.96 -8.11
CA ALA A 158 -0.27 -29.19 -8.61
C ALA A 158 -0.20 -27.68 -8.23
N PRO A 159 -0.87 -26.78 -8.98
CA PRO A 159 -0.76 -25.34 -8.74
C PRO A 159 -1.29 -24.97 -7.35
N ALA A 160 -0.39 -24.60 -6.42
CA ALA A 160 -0.71 -24.30 -5.01
C ALA A 160 -1.77 -23.19 -4.81
N LEU A 161 -2.08 -22.39 -5.84
CA LEU A 161 -3.16 -21.41 -5.78
C LEU A 161 -4.55 -22.02 -5.96
N ASP A 162 -4.69 -23.11 -6.72
CA ASP A 162 -5.99 -23.66 -7.10
C ASP A 162 -6.71 -24.38 -5.96
N ASP A 163 -5.94 -24.84 -4.96
CA ASP A 163 -6.47 -25.43 -3.73
C ASP A 163 -6.60 -24.41 -2.58
N LEU A 164 -6.31 -23.12 -2.83
CA LEU A 164 -6.38 -22.10 -1.78
C LEU A 164 -7.84 -21.71 -1.51
N GLU A 165 -8.34 -22.12 -0.35
CA GLU A 165 -9.68 -21.74 0.13
C GLU A 165 -9.65 -20.37 0.84
N PRO A 166 -10.69 -19.53 0.66
CA PRO A 166 -10.81 -18.28 1.41
C PRO A 166 -10.91 -18.52 2.92
N VAL A 167 -10.19 -17.72 3.70
CA VAL A 167 -10.20 -17.81 5.17
C VAL A 167 -11.07 -16.75 5.84
N ALA A 168 -11.52 -15.74 5.08
CA ALA A 168 -12.44 -14.69 5.52
C ALA A 168 -13.21 -14.13 4.32
N ASP A 169 -14.44 -13.66 4.53
CA ASP A 169 -15.20 -12.95 3.49
C ASP A 169 -15.02 -11.42 3.56
N ALA A 170 -15.42 -10.72 2.49
CA ALA A 170 -15.34 -9.26 2.42
C ALA A 170 -16.05 -8.53 3.57
N ARG A 171 -17.17 -9.08 4.08
CA ARG A 171 -17.93 -8.49 5.19
C ARG A 171 -17.21 -8.69 6.52
N GLU A 172 -16.58 -9.84 6.72
CA GLU A 172 -15.74 -10.11 7.89
C GLU A 172 -14.53 -9.18 7.91
N ILE A 173 -13.84 -9.01 6.77
CA ILE A 173 -12.76 -8.04 6.67
C ILE A 173 -13.24 -6.62 6.98
N ALA A 174 -14.42 -6.21 6.51
CA ALA A 174 -14.99 -4.91 6.83
C ALA A 174 -15.25 -4.74 8.34
N LYS A 175 -15.75 -5.78 9.04
CA LYS A 175 -15.90 -5.77 10.50
C LYS A 175 -14.56 -5.65 11.21
N LEU A 176 -13.54 -6.37 10.74
CA LEU A 176 -12.19 -6.31 11.31
C LEU A 176 -11.56 -4.94 11.12
N VAL A 177 -11.78 -4.28 9.96
CA VAL A 177 -11.36 -2.89 9.73
C VAL A 177 -11.96 -1.96 10.80
N GLU A 178 -13.25 -2.08 11.11
CA GLU A 178 -13.88 -1.27 12.16
C GLU A 178 -13.31 -1.60 13.54
N ALA A 179 -13.03 -2.86 13.84
CA ALA A 179 -12.37 -3.26 15.09
C ALA A 179 -10.96 -2.63 15.22
N VAL A 180 -10.14 -2.73 14.17
CA VAL A 180 -8.80 -2.12 14.12
C VAL A 180 -8.85 -0.60 14.32
N ARG A 181 -9.89 0.08 13.83
CA ARG A 181 -10.07 1.52 14.05
C ARG A 181 -10.27 1.88 15.53
N THR A 182 -10.76 0.96 16.35
CA THR A 182 -10.96 1.18 17.80
C THR A 182 -9.70 0.97 18.65
N VAL A 183 -8.64 0.37 18.09
CA VAL A 183 -7.35 0.18 18.78
C VAL A 183 -6.83 1.51 19.31
N HIS A 184 -6.54 1.53 20.61
CA HIS A 184 -6.14 2.73 21.32
C HIS A 184 -4.76 3.20 20.88
N VAL A 185 -4.60 4.52 20.75
CA VAL A 185 -3.31 5.15 20.50
C VAL A 185 -3.20 6.30 21.48
N ALA A 186 -2.36 6.11 22.50
CA ALA A 186 -2.08 7.11 23.52
C ALA A 186 -1.50 8.38 22.91
N ASP A 187 -1.71 9.52 23.56
CA ASP A 187 -1.27 10.82 23.02
C ASP A 187 0.26 10.88 22.88
N GLU A 188 0.99 10.21 23.76
CA GLU A 188 2.44 10.06 23.74
C GLU A 188 2.91 9.36 22.45
N VAL A 189 2.21 8.28 22.06
CA VAL A 189 2.48 7.53 20.84
C VAL A 189 2.13 8.35 19.59
N ARG A 190 1.05 9.14 19.64
CA ARG A 190 0.71 10.08 18.55
C ARG A 190 1.78 11.17 18.39
N ARG A 191 2.25 11.73 19.51
CA ARG A 191 3.34 12.72 19.52
C ARG A 191 4.63 12.10 18.98
N TYR A 192 4.93 10.84 19.32
CA TYR A 192 6.07 10.12 18.77
C TYR A 192 5.97 9.92 17.25
N ALA A 193 4.81 9.53 16.72
CA ALA A 193 4.58 9.45 15.28
C ALA A 193 4.82 10.80 14.56
N ILE A 194 4.38 11.91 15.17
CA ILE A 194 4.63 13.27 14.67
C ILE A 194 6.13 13.61 14.75
N ALA A 195 6.81 13.22 15.83
CA ALA A 195 8.24 13.46 16.00
C ALA A 195 9.06 12.73 14.92
N LEU A 196 8.74 11.46 14.63
CA LEU A 196 9.34 10.69 13.54
C LEU A 196 9.17 11.39 12.19
N THR A 197 7.94 11.76 11.82
CA THR A 197 7.72 12.42 10.52
C THR A 197 8.31 13.83 10.46
N THR A 198 8.32 14.56 11.58
CA THR A 198 8.98 15.88 11.67
C THR A 198 10.49 15.75 11.47
N ALA A 199 11.12 14.73 12.07
CA ALA A 199 12.55 14.48 11.90
C ALA A 199 12.92 14.25 10.42
N THR A 200 12.04 13.62 9.63
CA THR A 200 12.25 13.51 8.17
C THR A 200 12.17 14.85 7.44
N ARG A 201 11.38 15.81 7.93
CA ARG A 201 11.22 17.15 7.31
C ARG A 201 12.37 18.09 7.66
N THR A 202 13.02 17.87 8.79
CA THR A 202 14.14 18.70 9.26
C THR A 202 15.51 18.08 8.96
N SER A 203 15.55 16.85 8.43
CA SER A 203 16.80 16.19 8.06
C SER A 203 17.47 16.90 6.87
N THR A 204 18.76 17.20 6.98
CA THR A 204 19.56 17.77 5.89
C THR A 204 19.84 16.77 4.77
N GLU A 205 19.59 15.47 5.00
CA GLU A 205 19.76 14.41 4.00
C GLU A 205 18.56 14.30 3.04
N LEU A 206 17.46 15.00 3.35
CA LEU A 206 16.21 14.91 2.60
C LEU A 206 15.83 16.28 2.04
N ARG A 207 15.61 16.32 0.73
CA ARG A 207 15.02 17.47 0.03
C ARG A 207 13.52 17.56 0.28
N LEU A 208 12.86 16.41 0.46
CA LEU A 208 11.44 16.32 0.81
C LEU A 208 11.23 15.26 1.90
N GLY A 209 10.68 15.70 3.03
CA GLY A 209 10.29 14.85 4.15
C GLY A 209 8.89 14.25 4.00
N ALA A 210 8.46 13.47 4.99
CA ALA A 210 7.18 12.78 5.00
C ALA A 210 5.99 13.75 5.08
N SER A 211 4.94 13.51 4.28
CA SER A 211 3.70 14.30 4.29
C SER A 211 2.87 14.10 5.58
N PRO A 212 1.84 14.92 5.83
CA PRO A 212 0.85 14.62 6.87
C PRO A 212 0.12 13.28 6.64
N ARG A 213 -0.15 12.92 5.37
CA ARG A 213 -0.74 11.63 4.99
C ARG A 213 0.12 10.46 5.49
N ALA A 214 1.44 10.58 5.38
CA ALA A 214 2.38 9.59 5.89
C ALA A 214 2.22 9.32 7.39
N THR A 215 1.94 10.37 8.17
CA THR A 215 1.72 10.24 9.63
C THR A 215 0.44 9.45 9.90
N LEU A 216 -0.63 9.73 9.15
CA LEU A 216 -1.90 8.99 9.26
C LEU A 216 -1.72 7.53 8.84
N HIS A 217 -1.00 7.28 7.75
CA HIS A 217 -0.68 5.92 7.29
C HIS A 217 0.11 5.14 8.33
N LEU A 218 1.11 5.75 8.96
CA LEU A 218 1.93 5.10 9.97
C LEU A 218 1.10 4.68 11.18
N VAL A 219 0.26 5.58 11.71
CA VAL A 219 -0.61 5.28 12.85
C VAL A 219 -1.66 4.22 12.50
N ARG A 220 -2.28 4.29 11.31
CA ARG A 220 -3.25 3.28 10.87
C ARG A 220 -2.61 1.90 10.70
N ALA A 221 -1.42 1.85 10.12
CA ALA A 221 -0.67 0.60 9.98
C ALA A 221 -0.28 0.03 11.36
N ALA A 222 0.15 0.89 12.29
CA ALA A 222 0.50 0.47 13.65
C ALA A 222 -0.70 -0.07 14.45
N ARG A 223 -1.90 0.50 14.27
CA ARG A 223 -3.14 -0.07 14.84
C ARG A 223 -3.41 -1.48 14.31
N ALA A 224 -3.23 -1.68 13.00
CA ALA A 224 -3.42 -2.99 12.40
C ALA A 224 -2.38 -3.99 12.90
N ALA A 225 -1.11 -3.58 13.04
CA ALA A 225 -0.05 -4.43 13.59
C ALA A 225 -0.35 -4.82 15.04
N ALA A 226 -0.71 -3.85 15.90
CA ALA A 226 -1.08 -4.13 17.28
C ALA A 226 -2.27 -5.10 17.38
N ALA A 227 -3.31 -4.91 16.59
CA ALA A 227 -4.46 -5.82 16.56
C ALA A 227 -4.09 -7.24 16.09
N LEU A 228 -3.17 -7.38 15.12
CA LEU A 228 -2.67 -8.67 14.66
C LEU A 228 -1.81 -9.39 15.71
N ASP A 229 -1.17 -8.62 16.60
CA ASP A 229 -0.45 -9.13 17.78
C ASP A 229 -1.36 -9.32 19.01
N ASP A 230 -2.70 -9.35 18.82
CA ASP A 230 -3.70 -9.50 19.89
C ASP A 230 -3.63 -8.39 20.98
N ARG A 231 -3.24 -7.17 20.58
CA ARG A 231 -3.18 -6.00 21.45
C ARG A 231 -4.27 -4.99 21.09
N ASP A 232 -4.85 -4.38 22.12
CA ASP A 232 -5.86 -3.33 22.02
C ASP A 232 -5.27 -1.90 22.00
N HIS A 233 -3.95 -1.77 22.06
CA HIS A 233 -3.23 -0.49 22.05
C HIS A 233 -1.92 -0.55 21.25
N VAL A 234 -1.56 0.58 20.65
CA VAL A 234 -0.32 0.75 19.89
C VAL A 234 0.84 1.12 20.82
N LEU A 235 1.99 0.49 20.60
CA LEU A 235 3.28 0.79 21.23
C LEU A 235 4.17 1.61 20.29
N PRO A 236 5.16 2.36 20.82
CA PRO A 236 6.16 3.03 19.98
C PRO A 236 6.87 2.09 19.02
N ASP A 237 7.16 0.85 19.45
CA ASP A 237 7.86 -0.16 18.67
C ASP A 237 7.10 -0.54 17.38
N ASP A 238 5.75 -0.50 17.41
CA ASP A 238 4.93 -0.73 16.22
C ASP A 238 5.18 0.34 15.15
N LEU A 239 5.31 1.61 15.58
CA LEU A 239 5.64 2.72 14.69
C LEU A 239 7.06 2.59 14.15
N GLN A 240 8.02 2.13 14.97
CA GLN A 240 9.40 1.93 14.54
C GLN A 240 9.52 0.82 13.49
N ALA A 241 8.88 -0.33 13.74
CA ALA A 241 8.88 -1.47 12.83
C ALA A 241 8.28 -1.11 11.46
N LEU A 242 7.27 -0.23 11.45
CA LEU A 242 6.59 0.20 10.23
C LEU A 242 7.18 1.47 9.60
N ALA A 243 8.15 2.14 10.24
CA ALA A 243 8.69 3.41 9.77
C ALA A 243 9.29 3.30 8.37
N VAL A 244 10.14 2.30 8.13
CA VAL A 244 10.76 2.09 6.80
C VAL A 244 9.71 1.78 5.72
N PRO A 245 8.87 0.73 5.86
CA PRO A 245 7.92 0.37 4.80
C PRO A 245 6.86 1.46 4.55
N VAL A 246 6.52 2.28 5.55
CA VAL A 246 5.52 3.35 5.39
C VAL A 246 6.13 4.67 4.93
N LEU A 247 7.34 5.04 5.38
CA LEU A 247 7.91 6.36 5.14
C LEU A 247 8.90 6.42 3.99
N ALA A 248 9.72 5.39 3.74
CA ALA A 248 10.87 5.55 2.85
C ALA A 248 10.51 5.93 1.40
N HIS A 249 9.45 5.35 0.83
CA HIS A 249 9.07 5.54 -0.59
C HIS A 249 8.49 6.90 -0.95
N ARG A 250 8.22 7.76 0.04
CA ARG A 250 7.68 9.11 -0.14
C ARG A 250 8.70 10.21 0.16
N LEU A 251 9.93 9.85 0.53
CA LEU A 251 11.00 10.80 0.81
C LEU A 251 11.84 11.04 -0.45
N LEU A 252 12.38 12.26 -0.58
CA LEU A 252 13.34 12.58 -1.63
C LEU A 252 14.68 12.92 -1.01
N PRO A 253 15.75 12.12 -1.24
CA PRO A 253 17.07 12.44 -0.76
C PRO A 253 17.64 13.69 -1.48
N THR A 254 18.58 14.38 -0.84
CA THR A 254 19.37 15.42 -1.49
C THR A 254 20.37 14.80 -2.47
N GLY A 255 20.92 15.62 -3.38
CA GLY A 255 21.95 15.18 -4.32
C GLY A 255 23.21 14.66 -3.60
N GLU A 256 23.58 15.28 -2.48
CA GLU A 256 24.71 14.84 -1.65
C GLU A 256 24.48 13.45 -1.05
N THR A 257 23.29 13.20 -0.51
CA THR A 257 22.90 11.88 0.02
C THR A 257 22.91 10.80 -1.06
N GLN A 258 22.46 11.13 -2.27
CA GLN A 258 22.54 10.22 -3.43
C GLN A 258 23.99 9.93 -3.84
N LEU A 259 24.85 10.95 -3.89
CA LEU A 259 26.29 10.79 -4.19
C LEU A 259 27.00 9.93 -3.13
N GLY A 260 26.60 10.09 -1.86
CA GLY A 260 27.04 9.24 -0.76
C GLY A 260 26.50 7.80 -0.80
N ARG A 261 25.72 7.43 -1.84
CA ARG A 261 25.07 6.12 -2.01
C ARG A 261 24.20 5.72 -0.81
N ARG A 262 23.64 6.71 -0.11
CA ARG A 262 22.75 6.46 1.02
C ARG A 262 21.32 6.31 0.52
N THR A 263 20.64 5.27 0.98
CA THR A 263 19.24 5.01 0.65
C THR A 263 18.30 5.75 1.60
N THR A 264 17.08 6.01 1.16
CA THR A 264 16.03 6.61 2.00
C THR A 264 15.68 5.76 3.21
N GLU A 265 15.79 4.44 3.06
CA GLU A 265 15.56 3.41 4.06
C GLU A 265 16.59 3.53 5.17
N GLN A 266 17.87 3.66 4.83
CA GLN A 266 18.94 3.92 5.80
C GLN A 266 18.72 5.24 6.55
N VAL A 267 18.32 6.31 5.84
CA VAL A 267 18.01 7.60 6.49
C VAL A 267 16.86 7.43 7.48
N VAL A 268 15.79 6.72 7.13
CA VAL A 268 14.66 6.48 8.04
C VAL A 268 15.09 5.65 9.25
N THR A 269 15.83 4.56 9.07
CA THR A 269 16.35 3.73 10.17
C THR A 269 17.18 4.55 11.16
N ASP A 270 18.05 5.41 10.64
CA ASP A 270 18.84 6.33 11.45
C ASP A 270 17.99 7.33 12.23
N LEU A 271 16.97 7.90 11.59
CA LEU A 271 16.08 8.86 12.24
C LEU A 271 15.27 8.18 13.35
N VAL A 272 14.78 6.96 13.12
CA VAL A 272 14.09 6.16 14.15
C VAL A 272 14.97 5.93 15.37
N ALA A 273 16.25 5.61 15.17
CA ALA A 273 17.21 5.40 16.26
C ALA A 273 17.56 6.71 17.01
N LYS A 274 17.43 7.88 16.38
CA LYS A 274 17.77 9.19 16.96
C LYS A 274 16.59 9.87 17.67
N VAL A 275 15.37 9.66 17.20
CA VAL A 275 14.18 10.30 17.78
C VAL A 275 13.90 9.65 19.14
N PRO A 276 13.89 10.43 20.24
CA PRO A 276 13.66 9.89 21.58
C PRO A 276 12.31 9.18 21.66
N LEU A 277 12.28 8.03 22.32
CA LEU A 277 11.03 7.40 22.71
C LEU A 277 10.25 8.34 23.63
N PRO A 278 8.91 8.33 23.59
CA PRO A 278 8.12 9.10 24.53
C PRO A 278 8.43 8.63 25.95
N ASP A 279 8.76 9.57 26.82
CA ASP A 279 8.94 9.27 28.25
C ASP A 279 7.62 8.69 28.77
N SER A 280 7.69 7.51 29.39
CA SER A 280 6.58 7.01 30.21
C SER A 280 6.36 8.02 31.33
N LEU A 281 5.36 8.89 31.20
CA LEU A 281 5.06 9.90 32.21
C LEU A 281 4.80 9.23 33.57
N ASP A 282 5.75 9.46 34.48
CA ASP A 282 5.60 9.57 35.93
C ASP A 282 4.51 8.71 36.60
N GLY A 283 4.94 7.58 37.16
CA GLY A 283 4.27 6.88 38.26
C GLY A 283 4.24 7.69 39.58
N ARG A 284 3.80 8.95 39.56
CA ARG A 284 3.53 9.74 40.77
C ARG A 284 2.11 10.28 40.77
N GLY A 285 1.17 9.35 40.91
CA GLY A 285 -0.06 9.64 41.62
C GLY A 285 0.28 10.05 43.06
N ARG A 286 0.06 11.33 43.34
CA ARG A 286 -0.37 11.93 44.62
C ARG A 286 -0.29 11.02 45.85
N GLY A 287 0.69 11.31 46.72
CA GLY A 287 0.51 11.16 48.16
C GLY A 287 -0.35 12.28 48.74
#